data_AF-A0A6H2H053-F1
#
_entry.id   AF-A0A6H2H053-F1
#
_cell.length_a   1.000
_cell.length_b   1.000
_cell.length_c   1.000
_cell.angle_alpha   90.00
_cell.angle_beta   90.00
_cell.angle_gamma   90.00
#
_symmetry.space_group_name_H-M   'P 1'
#
loop_
_entity.id
_entity.type
_entity.pdbx_description
1 polymer ?
#
loop_
_entity_poly.entity_id
_entity_poly.type
_entity_poly.pdbx_seq_one_letter_code
_entity_poly.pdbx_strand_id
1 'polypeptide(L)'
;MPSKLKKPCAKAGCPELTAERHCTAHASKTHKRYDDLRESAAKRGYDARWRERRVRFLQQHPICLECYMEERLTPATVVDHIIPHKGKKKLFWDENNWQPLCKRHHDIKTVTEDGGFGRGMGVRREKRALDLGFVEKSNRVE
;
A
#
# COMPACT_ATOMS: atom_id res chain seq x y z
N MET A 1 31.07 20.22 -28.16
CA MET A 1 29.64 20.21 -27.78
C MET A 1 29.41 21.28 -26.73
N PRO A 2 28.30 22.05 -26.77
CA PRO A 2 28.05 23.10 -25.79
C PRO A 2 27.82 22.52 -24.39
N SER A 3 28.43 23.13 -23.39
CA SER A 3 28.25 22.75 -21.99
C SER A 3 26.82 23.04 -21.53
N LYS A 4 26.29 22.18 -20.64
CA LYS A 4 24.97 22.33 -20.04
C LYS A 4 24.85 23.70 -19.34
N LEU A 5 23.76 24.43 -19.63
CA LEU A 5 23.47 25.69 -18.93
C LEU A 5 23.22 25.44 -17.44
N LYS A 6 23.71 26.37 -16.60
CA LYS A 6 23.46 26.33 -15.15
C LYS A 6 22.01 26.69 -14.84
N LYS A 7 21.42 26.01 -13.86
CA LYS A 7 20.04 26.20 -13.38
C LYS A 7 20.01 26.43 -11.87
N PRO A 8 18.95 27.05 -11.32
CA PRO A 8 18.81 27.24 -9.87
C PRO A 8 18.84 25.93 -9.09
N CYS A 9 19.46 25.95 -7.90
CA CYS A 9 19.46 24.84 -6.97
C CYS A 9 18.02 24.49 -6.53
N ALA A 10 17.65 23.20 -6.52
CA ALA A 10 16.32 22.76 -6.11
C ALA A 10 16.04 22.85 -4.60
N LYS A 11 17.02 23.26 -3.78
CA LYS A 11 16.80 23.51 -2.35
C LYS A 11 16.01 24.82 -2.21
N ALA A 12 14.81 24.74 -1.63
CA ALA A 12 13.97 25.91 -1.38
C ALA A 12 14.77 27.02 -0.68
N GLY A 13 14.76 28.22 -1.27
CA GLY A 13 15.48 29.41 -0.76
C GLY A 13 16.97 29.47 -1.08
N CYS A 14 17.54 28.53 -1.82
CA CYS A 14 18.95 28.59 -2.22
C CYS A 14 19.14 29.42 -3.51
N PRO A 15 19.96 30.48 -3.50
CA PRO A 15 20.17 31.34 -4.67
C PRO A 15 21.20 30.78 -5.68
N GLU A 16 21.86 29.67 -5.36
CA GLU A 16 23.02 29.16 -6.12
C GLU A 16 22.64 28.52 -7.47
N LEU A 17 23.44 28.78 -8.52
CA LEU A 17 23.28 28.16 -9.84
C LEU A 17 24.21 26.95 -9.99
N THR A 18 23.67 25.84 -10.47
CA THR A 18 24.37 24.56 -10.61
C THR A 18 24.06 23.89 -11.95
N ALA A 19 25.00 23.11 -12.49
CA ALA A 19 24.72 22.24 -13.64
C ALA A 19 23.86 21.02 -13.26
N GLU A 20 23.83 20.69 -11.97
CA GLU A 20 23.14 19.55 -11.38
C GLU A 20 21.81 19.95 -10.71
N ARG A 21 21.15 19.01 -10.02
CA ARG A 21 19.90 19.31 -9.28
C ARG A 21 20.16 20.25 -8.10
N HIS A 22 21.24 20.00 -7.35
CA HIS A 22 21.63 20.74 -6.14
C HIS A 22 23.04 21.34 -6.33
N CYS A 23 23.36 22.44 -5.64
CA CYS A 23 24.73 22.96 -5.59
C CYS A 23 25.63 22.06 -4.72
N THR A 24 26.94 22.27 -4.76
CA THR A 24 27.92 21.47 -3.98
C THR A 24 27.60 21.46 -2.48
N ALA A 25 27.15 22.58 -1.92
CA ALA A 25 26.70 22.70 -0.52
C ALA A 25 25.44 21.88 -0.19
N HIS A 26 24.64 21.53 -1.20
CA HIS A 26 23.38 20.78 -1.04
C HIS A 26 23.38 19.41 -1.73
N ALA A 27 24.50 19.00 -2.33
CA ALA A 27 24.64 17.76 -3.08
C ALA A 27 24.42 16.52 -2.19
N SER A 28 24.76 16.62 -0.90
CA SER A 28 24.67 15.51 0.08
C SER A 28 23.32 15.38 0.78
N LYS A 29 22.40 16.34 0.63
CA LYS A 29 21.04 16.27 1.20
C LYS A 29 20.09 15.55 0.24
N THR A 30 20.54 14.46 -0.36
CA THR A 30 19.67 13.49 -1.00
C THR A 30 18.84 12.86 0.10
N HIS A 31 17.56 13.21 0.19
CA HIS A 31 16.62 12.38 0.92
C HIS A 31 16.79 10.96 0.35
N LYS A 32 17.27 10.02 1.18
CA LYS A 32 17.18 8.59 0.84
C LYS A 32 15.76 8.38 0.37
N ARG A 33 15.58 7.77 -0.81
CA ARG A 33 14.24 7.54 -1.30
C ARG A 33 13.54 6.71 -0.23
N TYR A 34 12.27 7.00 0.03
CA TYR A 34 11.49 6.24 0.99
C TYR A 34 11.62 4.72 0.77
N ASP A 35 11.75 4.31 -0.51
CA ASP A 35 12.00 2.93 -0.92
C ASP A 35 13.35 2.37 -0.45
N ASP A 36 14.41 3.19 -0.33
CA ASP A 36 15.73 2.77 0.16
C ASP A 36 15.71 2.46 1.66
N LEU A 37 14.78 3.07 2.40
CA LEU A 37 14.54 2.81 3.82
C LEU A 37 13.57 1.64 4.03
N ARG A 38 12.89 1.20 2.98
CA ARG A 38 11.87 0.16 3.05
C ARG A 38 12.53 -1.22 2.96
N GLU A 39 12.16 -2.10 3.89
CA GLU A 39 12.61 -3.49 3.80
C GLU A 39 12.14 -4.17 2.51
N SER A 40 12.91 -5.18 2.08
CA SER A 40 12.58 -5.98 0.91
C SER A 40 11.18 -6.61 1.02
N ALA A 41 10.52 -6.83 -0.12
CA ALA A 41 9.18 -7.40 -0.15
C ALA A 41 9.10 -8.74 0.61
N ALA A 42 10.10 -9.61 0.43
CA ALA A 42 10.20 -10.87 1.15
C ALA A 42 10.29 -10.67 2.67
N LYS A 43 11.16 -9.77 3.15
CA LYS A 43 11.24 -9.44 4.59
C LYS A 43 9.93 -8.90 5.13
N ARG A 44 9.17 -8.16 4.32
CA ARG A 44 7.83 -7.67 4.68
C ARG A 44 6.75 -8.77 4.69
N GLY A 45 7.00 -9.94 4.10
CA GLY A 45 6.12 -11.11 4.14
C GLY A 45 5.61 -11.56 2.78
N TYR A 46 5.94 -10.83 1.71
CA TYR A 46 5.55 -11.15 0.34
C TYR A 46 6.52 -12.16 -0.29
N ASP A 47 6.70 -13.30 0.38
CA ASP A 47 7.63 -14.38 0.00
C ASP A 47 6.93 -15.49 -0.84
N ALA A 48 7.58 -16.65 -0.98
CA ALA A 48 6.99 -17.80 -1.69
C ALA A 48 5.74 -18.35 -1.00
N ARG A 49 5.73 -18.38 0.34
CA ARG A 49 4.58 -18.83 1.14
C ARG A 49 3.38 -17.93 0.92
N TRP A 50 3.60 -16.61 0.83
CA TRP A 50 2.52 -15.68 0.49
C TRP A 50 1.94 -15.96 -0.89
N ARG A 51 2.79 -16.19 -1.90
CA ARG A 51 2.33 -16.48 -3.27
C ARG A 51 1.44 -17.72 -3.32
N GLU A 52 1.81 -18.78 -2.62
CA GLU A 52 1.02 -20.02 -2.51
C GLU A 52 -0.34 -19.77 -1.82
N ARG A 53 -0.32 -19.16 -0.63
CA ARG A 53 -1.53 -18.86 0.15
C ARG A 53 -2.48 -17.95 -0.62
N ARG A 54 -1.94 -16.94 -1.31
CA ARG A 54 -2.70 -16.01 -2.16
C ARG A 54 -3.47 -16.76 -3.25
N VAL A 55 -2.83 -17.72 -3.93
CA VAL A 55 -3.49 -18.49 -4.99
C VAL A 55 -4.63 -19.32 -4.42
N ARG A 56 -4.39 -20.04 -3.32
CA ARG A 56 -5.41 -20.85 -2.63
C ARG A 56 -6.60 -19.99 -2.18
N PHE A 57 -6.34 -18.82 -1.60
CA PHE A 57 -7.39 -17.91 -1.15
C PHE A 57 -8.24 -17.40 -2.32
N LEU A 58 -7.62 -16.99 -3.44
CA LEU A 58 -8.38 -16.53 -4.62
C LEU A 58 -9.17 -17.65 -5.31
N GLN A 59 -8.74 -18.90 -5.19
CA GLN A 59 -9.53 -20.05 -5.67
C GLN A 59 -10.80 -20.27 -4.83
N GLN A 60 -10.71 -20.09 -3.51
CA GLN A 60 -11.85 -20.21 -2.59
C GLN A 60 -12.76 -18.97 -2.63
N HIS A 61 -12.19 -17.82 -2.94
CA HIS A 61 -12.90 -16.54 -3.02
C HIS A 61 -12.73 -15.90 -4.41
N PRO A 62 -13.36 -16.47 -5.46
CA PRO A 62 -13.12 -16.08 -6.85
C PRO A 62 -13.74 -14.73 -7.23
N ILE A 63 -14.65 -14.18 -6.42
CA ILE A 63 -15.38 -12.94 -6.72
C ILE A 63 -14.89 -11.80 -5.83
N CYS A 64 -14.73 -10.62 -6.42
CA CYS A 64 -14.43 -9.39 -5.70
C CYS A 64 -15.56 -9.08 -4.70
N LEU A 65 -15.21 -8.97 -3.42
CA LEU A 65 -16.16 -8.70 -2.34
C LEU A 65 -16.97 -7.42 -2.58
N GLU A 66 -16.30 -6.35 -3.01
CA GLU A 66 -16.98 -5.07 -3.28
C GLU A 66 -17.86 -5.11 -4.52
N CYS A 67 -17.47 -5.84 -5.57
CA CYS A 67 -18.35 -6.01 -6.71
C CYS A 67 -19.59 -6.80 -6.32
N TYR A 68 -19.45 -7.85 -5.51
CA TYR A 68 -20.57 -8.64 -5.04
C TYR A 68 -21.57 -7.80 -4.23
N MET A 69 -21.08 -6.91 -3.36
CA MET A 69 -21.91 -5.94 -2.63
C MET A 69 -22.58 -4.89 -3.53
N GLU A 70 -22.03 -4.65 -4.71
CA GLU A 70 -22.61 -3.79 -5.75
C GLU A 70 -23.49 -4.59 -6.73
N GLU A 71 -23.85 -5.84 -6.39
CA GLU A 71 -24.65 -6.76 -7.22
C GLU A 71 -23.99 -7.09 -8.58
N ARG A 72 -22.66 -7.09 -8.63
CA ARG A 72 -21.86 -7.41 -9.83
C ARG A 72 -20.90 -8.56 -9.57
N LEU A 73 -20.81 -9.49 -10.52
CA LEU A 73 -19.85 -10.59 -10.46
C LEU A 73 -18.60 -10.23 -11.25
N THR A 74 -17.55 -9.83 -10.54
CA THR A 74 -16.22 -9.56 -11.14
C THR A 74 -15.18 -10.46 -10.49
N PRO A 75 -14.30 -11.11 -11.26
CA PRO A 75 -13.22 -11.91 -10.69
C PRO A 75 -12.34 -11.12 -9.72
N ALA A 76 -12.05 -11.70 -8.57
CA ALA A 76 -11.01 -11.21 -7.68
C ALA A 76 -9.63 -11.55 -8.25
N THR A 77 -8.75 -10.57 -8.30
CA THR A 77 -7.38 -10.73 -8.82
C THR A 77 -6.32 -10.34 -7.82
N VAL A 78 -6.71 -9.75 -6.68
CA VAL A 78 -5.81 -9.29 -5.63
C VAL A 78 -6.37 -9.74 -4.28
N VAL A 79 -5.47 -10.16 -3.39
CA VAL A 79 -5.77 -10.33 -1.97
C VAL A 79 -5.23 -9.11 -1.26
N ASP A 80 -6.11 -8.42 -0.57
CA ASP A 80 -5.80 -7.20 0.17
C ASP A 80 -6.01 -7.39 1.66
N HIS A 81 -5.29 -6.62 2.47
CA HIS A 81 -5.50 -6.60 3.92
C HIS A 81 -6.58 -5.59 4.29
N ILE A 82 -7.64 -6.03 4.96
CA ILE A 82 -8.73 -5.17 5.45
C ILE A 82 -8.16 -4.10 6.39
N ILE A 83 -7.38 -4.54 7.38
CA ILE A 83 -6.59 -3.68 8.27
C ILE A 83 -5.13 -3.72 7.79
N PRO A 84 -4.55 -2.57 7.40
CA PRO A 84 -3.17 -2.51 6.95
C PRO A 84 -2.20 -3.05 8.01
N HIS A 85 -1.41 -4.06 7.65
CA HIS A 85 -0.56 -4.76 8.60
C HIS A 85 0.57 -3.90 9.19
N LYS A 86 1.02 -2.84 8.49
CA LYS A 86 2.07 -1.88 8.92
C LYS A 86 3.32 -2.56 9.53
N GLY A 87 3.71 -3.71 8.99
CA GLY A 87 4.85 -4.52 9.46
C GLY A 87 4.53 -5.57 10.53
N LYS A 88 3.32 -5.56 11.12
CA LYS A 88 2.87 -6.58 12.09
C LYS A 88 2.63 -7.92 11.39
N LYS A 89 3.48 -8.90 11.64
CA LYS A 89 3.42 -10.23 10.98
C LYS A 89 2.17 -11.03 11.31
N LYS A 90 1.69 -10.98 12.55
CA LYS A 90 0.45 -11.67 12.95
C LYS A 90 -0.73 -11.20 12.08
N LEU A 91 -0.88 -9.89 11.93
CA LEU A 91 -1.95 -9.28 11.14
C LEU A 91 -1.78 -9.48 9.61
N PHE A 92 -0.54 -9.66 9.14
CA PHE A 92 -0.26 -9.99 7.75
C PHE A 92 -0.74 -11.41 7.37
N TRP A 93 -0.53 -12.37 8.27
CA TRP A 93 -0.84 -13.79 8.06
C TRP A 93 -2.22 -14.22 8.57
N ASP A 94 -3.00 -13.29 9.11
CA ASP A 94 -4.37 -13.51 9.51
C ASP A 94 -5.27 -13.55 8.27
N GLU A 95 -5.77 -14.74 7.91
CA GLU A 95 -6.65 -14.93 6.75
C GLU A 95 -7.99 -14.23 6.93
N ASN A 96 -8.45 -13.99 8.18
CA ASN A 96 -9.67 -13.20 8.44
C ASN A 96 -9.45 -11.71 8.14
N ASN A 97 -8.19 -11.26 8.10
CA ASN A 97 -7.83 -9.92 7.69
C ASN A 97 -7.64 -9.81 6.16
N TRP A 98 -7.88 -10.88 5.39
CA TRP A 98 -7.76 -10.87 3.93
C TRP A 98 -9.12 -10.63 3.27
N GLN A 99 -9.13 -9.88 2.18
CA GLN A 99 -10.31 -9.68 1.34
C GLN A 99 -9.99 -9.88 -0.15
N PRO A 100 -10.88 -10.54 -0.91
CA PRO A 100 -10.74 -10.72 -2.34
C PRO A 100 -11.20 -9.45 -3.08
N LEU A 101 -10.31 -8.81 -3.84
CA LEU A 101 -10.64 -7.59 -4.60
C LEU A 101 -10.26 -7.69 -6.07
N CYS A 102 -11.03 -7.00 -6.92
CA CYS A 102 -10.59 -6.67 -8.27
C CYS A 102 -9.58 -5.51 -8.23
N LYS A 103 -8.79 -5.35 -9.30
CA LYS A 103 -7.78 -4.27 -9.37
C LYS A 103 -8.35 -2.88 -9.10
N ARG A 104 -9.53 -2.58 -9.67
CA ARG A 104 -10.20 -1.29 -9.52
C ARG A 104 -10.50 -0.97 -8.05
N HIS A 105 -11.15 -1.89 -7.33
CA HIS A 105 -11.50 -1.69 -5.92
C HIS A 105 -10.27 -1.67 -5.01
N HIS A 106 -9.26 -2.48 -5.30
CA HIS A 106 -7.97 -2.43 -4.59
C HIS A 106 -7.30 -1.05 -4.73
N ASP A 107 -7.29 -0.47 -5.94
CA ASP A 107 -6.67 0.83 -6.18
C ASP A 107 -7.45 1.96 -5.51
N ILE A 108 -8.78 1.91 -5.56
CA ILE A 108 -9.65 2.85 -4.84
C ILE A 108 -9.28 2.82 -3.36
N LYS A 109 -9.24 1.63 -2.73
CA LYS A 109 -8.86 1.50 -1.32
C LYS A 109 -7.46 2.06 -1.04
N THR A 110 -6.49 1.75 -1.89
CA THR A 110 -5.11 2.27 -1.73
C THR A 110 -5.10 3.81 -1.65
N VAL A 111 -5.90 4.44 -2.52
CA VAL A 111 -6.02 5.89 -2.60
C VAL A 111 -6.79 6.46 -1.40
N THR A 112 -7.92 5.86 -1.05
CA THR A 112 -8.87 6.42 -0.06
C THR A 112 -8.50 6.09 1.38
N GLU A 113 -7.84 4.96 1.62
CA GLU A 113 -7.63 4.39 2.96
C GLU A 113 -6.13 4.24 3.28
N ASP A 114 -5.32 3.80 2.31
CA ASP A 114 -3.88 3.53 2.54
C ASP A 114 -2.98 4.75 2.26
N GLY A 115 -3.57 5.88 1.86
CA GLY A 115 -2.87 7.16 1.76
C GLY A 115 -2.06 7.35 0.47
N GLY A 116 -2.51 6.79 -0.65
CA GLY A 116 -1.85 6.85 -1.97
C GLY A 116 -1.46 8.26 -2.47
N PHE A 117 -1.98 9.33 -1.85
CA PHE A 117 -1.61 10.73 -2.14
C PHE A 117 -1.24 11.56 -0.91
N GLY A 118 -0.86 10.93 0.21
CA GLY A 118 -0.48 11.66 1.43
C GLY A 118 -1.65 12.38 2.15
N ARG A 119 -2.89 12.01 1.86
CA ARG A 119 -4.08 12.48 2.60
C ARG A 119 -4.43 11.45 3.68
N GLY A 120 -4.54 11.89 4.93
CA GLY A 120 -4.78 11.02 6.08
C GLY A 120 -6.24 10.57 6.23
N MET A 121 -6.40 9.26 6.42
CA MET A 121 -7.49 8.48 7.03
C MET A 121 -8.95 8.65 6.56
N GLY A 122 -9.53 7.52 6.11
CA GLY A 122 -10.98 7.29 6.00
C GLY A 122 -11.40 6.03 6.75
N VAL A 123 -11.91 6.20 7.97
CA VAL A 123 -12.34 5.20 8.97
C VAL A 123 -13.66 4.49 8.58
N ARG A 124 -13.82 3.98 7.35
CA ARG A 124 -15.17 3.60 6.85
C ARG A 124 -15.52 2.11 6.88
N ARG A 125 -14.58 1.17 7.07
CA ARG A 125 -14.83 -0.26 6.78
C ARG A 125 -14.87 -1.24 7.94
N GLU A 126 -14.35 -0.91 9.11
CA GLU A 126 -14.32 -1.85 10.26
C GLU A 126 -15.74 -2.33 10.62
N LYS A 127 -16.75 -1.47 10.46
CA LYS A 127 -18.16 -1.82 10.67
C LYS A 127 -18.70 -2.82 9.63
N ARG A 128 -18.22 -2.79 8.38
CA ARG A 128 -18.82 -3.50 7.23
C ARG A 128 -18.32 -4.94 7.08
N ALA A 129 -17.08 -5.24 7.49
CA ALA A 129 -16.56 -6.61 7.52
C ALA A 129 -17.21 -7.45 8.65
N LEU A 130 -17.56 -6.80 9.77
CA LEU A 130 -18.30 -7.42 10.88
C LEU A 130 -19.75 -7.76 10.51
N ASP A 131 -20.42 -6.92 9.70
CA ASP A 131 -21.82 -7.14 9.28
C ASP A 131 -22.00 -8.34 8.32
N LEU A 132 -20.93 -8.78 7.66
CA LEU A 132 -20.93 -9.86 6.67
C LEU A 132 -20.37 -11.19 7.19
N GLY A 133 -20.00 -11.25 8.48
CA GLY A 133 -19.50 -12.49 9.11
C GLY A 133 -18.10 -12.93 8.66
N PHE A 134 -17.30 -12.04 8.07
CA PHE A 134 -15.92 -12.35 7.62
C PHE A 134 -14.85 -12.19 8.71
N VAL A 135 -15.20 -11.52 9.82
CA VAL A 135 -14.36 -11.36 11.01
C VAL A 135 -15.19 -11.82 12.21
N GLU A 136 -14.75 -12.86 12.92
CA GLU A 136 -15.33 -13.18 14.23
C GLU A 136 -15.10 -12.00 15.16
N LYS A 137 -16.14 -11.57 15.89
CA LYS A 137 -16.04 -10.54 16.93
C LYS A 137 -14.89 -10.93 17.85
N SER A 138 -13.74 -10.26 17.77
CA SER A 138 -12.65 -10.54 18.68
C SER A 138 -13.17 -10.22 20.08
N ASN A 139 -13.37 -11.25 20.90
CA ASN A 139 -13.64 -11.06 22.31
C ASN A 139 -12.53 -10.19 22.87
N ARG A 140 -12.94 -9.05 23.40
CA ARG A 140 -12.16 -8.13 24.21
C ARG A 140 -11.39 -8.97 25.22
N VAL A 141 -10.08 -9.04 25.08
CA VAL A 141 -9.22 -9.57 26.14
C VAL A 141 -9.22 -8.48 27.21
N GLU A 142 -9.74 -8.82 28.39
CA GLU A 142 -9.63 -8.00 29.61
C GLU A 142 -8.17 -7.77 30.01
#